data_AF-G9PQN8-F1
#
_entry.id   AF-G9PQN8-F1
#
_cell.length_a   1.000
_cell.length_b   1.000
_cell.length_c   1.000
_cell.angle_alpha   90.00
_cell.angle_beta   90.00
_cell.angle_gamma   90.00
#
_symmetry.space_group_name_H-M   'P 1'
#
loop_
_entity.id
_entity.type
_entity.pdbx_description
1 polymer ?
#
loop_
_entity_poly.entity_id
_entity_poly.type
_entity_poly.pdbx_seq_one_letter_code
_entity_poly.pdbx_strand_id
1 'polypeptide(L)'
;MMSPVLVAYGRIGGDWRPTGDPVEGACGACGRHAEVWEALGVVSRRFSSWDLIRTDAAAGRRLVCAPCAWALVSPGDLRRRRLHLTAGGGVGQWEWSQTANRLRAGPLRSSECLVVPVGGRKSVLPFAAWGCVVSDAGELRWGPAQARAARAGGFIRQMGAGERDLVARDAPGAVLSGLGAEERSRVRAAWRVWRPWMASQWAGVMIRATRGAAGAVAVEVDRAGKR
;
A
#
# COMPACT_ATOMS: atom_id res chain seq x y z
N MET A 1 10.27 25.67 15.56
CA MET A 1 10.84 24.32 15.33
C MET A 1 9.98 23.33 16.11
N MET A 2 9.16 22.50 15.44
CA MET A 2 8.35 21.50 16.16
C MET A 2 9.25 20.37 16.65
N SER A 3 9.04 19.91 17.88
CA SER A 3 9.76 18.78 18.47
C SER A 3 9.67 17.55 17.55
N PRO A 4 10.77 16.81 17.29
CA PRO A 4 10.75 15.55 16.53
C PRO A 4 9.73 14.52 17.07
N VAL A 5 9.37 14.63 18.34
CA VAL A 5 8.37 13.79 19.01
C VAL A 5 6.94 14.17 18.61
N LEU A 6 6.63 15.46 18.37
CA LEU A 6 5.30 15.92 17.94
C LEU A 6 4.99 15.55 16.49
N VAL A 7 6.02 15.52 15.64
CA VAL A 7 5.96 15.16 14.22
C VAL A 7 5.57 13.68 14.04
N ALA A 8 6.05 12.79 14.91
CA ALA A 8 5.77 11.35 14.82
C ALA A 8 4.28 10.95 14.98
N TYR A 9 3.44 11.83 15.54
CA TYR A 9 2.05 11.49 15.89
C TYR A 9 0.98 12.46 15.33
N GLY A 10 1.37 13.62 14.80
CA GLY A 10 0.47 14.60 14.17
C GLY A 10 0.21 14.34 12.68
N ARG A 11 -0.87 14.94 12.15
CA ARG A 11 -1.01 15.11 10.69
C ARG A 11 -0.04 16.19 10.26
N ILE A 12 0.83 15.89 9.30
CA ILE A 12 1.82 16.85 8.80
C ILE A 12 1.42 17.37 7.43
N GLY A 13 0.57 16.61 6.72
CA GLY A 13 0.03 17.01 5.41
C GLY A 13 0.95 16.62 4.25
N GLY A 14 0.45 16.80 3.03
CA GLY A 14 1.17 16.42 1.81
C GLY A 14 2.29 17.39 1.41
N ASP A 15 2.20 18.64 1.88
CA ASP A 15 3.10 19.74 1.48
C ASP A 15 4.28 19.91 2.44
N TRP A 16 4.39 19.05 3.45
CA TRP A 16 5.50 19.09 4.38
C TRP A 16 6.83 18.79 3.68
N ARG A 17 7.87 19.53 4.07
CA ARG A 17 9.24 19.33 3.62
C ARG A 17 10.23 19.34 4.78
N PRO A 18 11.36 18.63 4.67
CA PRO A 18 12.45 18.74 5.63
C PRO A 18 12.96 20.17 5.74
N THR A 19 13.42 20.55 6.93
CA THR A 19 14.08 21.84 7.17
C THR A 19 15.59 21.72 7.00
N GLY A 20 16.24 22.82 6.59
CA GLY A 20 17.68 22.89 6.33
C GLY A 20 18.00 22.87 4.85
N ASP A 21 19.28 23.07 4.53
CA ASP A 21 19.74 23.22 3.14
C ASP A 21 19.81 21.84 2.46
N PRO A 22 19.11 21.65 1.33
CA PRO A 22 19.25 20.42 0.55
C PRO A 22 20.61 20.36 -0.13
N VAL A 23 21.05 19.13 -0.40
CA VAL A 23 22.15 18.85 -1.32
C VAL A 23 21.63 17.96 -2.45
N GLU A 24 22.28 17.98 -3.61
CA GLU A 24 22.02 16.99 -4.66
C GLU A 24 22.70 15.66 -4.31
N GLY A 25 21.96 14.55 -4.44
CA GLY A 25 22.50 13.23 -4.13
C GLY A 25 21.47 12.11 -4.22
N ALA A 26 21.89 10.88 -3.91
CA ALA A 26 21.00 9.73 -3.95
C ALA A 26 20.26 9.55 -2.62
N CYS A 27 18.94 9.36 -2.69
CA CYS A 27 18.15 9.02 -1.52
C CYS A 27 18.46 7.58 -1.05
N GLY A 28 18.90 7.44 0.20
CA GLY A 28 19.21 6.15 0.82
C GLY A 28 18.01 5.20 0.96
N ALA A 29 16.78 5.70 0.93
CA ALA A 29 15.57 4.88 0.96
C ALA A 29 15.19 4.41 -0.46
N CYS A 30 14.82 5.33 -1.35
CA CYS A 30 14.27 4.98 -2.68
C CYS A 30 15.29 4.93 -3.82
N GLY A 31 16.53 5.40 -3.61
CA GLY A 31 17.57 5.44 -4.64
C GLY A 31 17.44 6.57 -5.67
N ARG A 32 16.43 7.44 -5.55
CA ARG A 32 16.25 8.62 -6.42
C ARG A 32 17.42 9.60 -6.27
N HIS A 33 17.98 10.09 -7.38
CA HIS A 33 18.79 11.30 -7.40
C HIS A 33 17.89 12.53 -7.45
N ALA A 34 18.04 13.44 -6.48
CA ALA A 34 17.30 14.69 -6.33
C ALA A 34 17.96 15.55 -5.24
N GLU A 35 17.35 16.70 -4.95
CA GLU A 35 17.48 17.36 -3.64
C GLU A 35 17.15 16.38 -2.50
N VAL A 36 18.13 16.23 -1.61
CA VAL A 36 18.08 15.35 -0.45
C VAL A 36 18.58 16.07 0.80
N TRP A 37 18.08 15.60 1.95
CA TRP A 37 18.43 16.12 3.27
C TRP A 37 19.12 15.05 4.09
N GLU A 38 19.96 15.46 5.03
CA GLU A 38 20.55 14.56 5.98
C GLU A 38 19.48 13.88 6.84
N ALA A 39 19.49 12.54 6.87
CA ALA A 39 18.46 11.77 7.55
C ALA A 39 18.39 12.07 9.05
N LEU A 40 19.48 12.54 9.68
CA LEU A 40 19.49 12.97 11.09
C LEU A 40 18.65 14.21 11.35
N GLY A 41 18.44 15.06 10.34
CA GLY A 41 17.51 16.19 10.39
C GLY A 41 16.04 15.78 10.23
N VAL A 42 15.78 14.52 9.87
CA VAL A 42 14.45 13.99 9.60
C VAL A 42 14.02 13.00 10.68
N VAL A 43 14.88 12.04 11.03
CA VAL A 43 14.66 11.05 12.08
C VAL A 43 15.82 11.04 13.06
N SER A 44 15.52 10.82 14.34
CA SER A 44 16.57 10.74 15.38
C SER A 44 17.45 9.49 15.22
N ARG A 45 18.64 9.50 15.83
CA ARG A 45 19.50 8.29 15.95
C ARG A 45 18.86 7.10 16.66
N ARG A 46 17.80 7.33 17.44
CA ARG A 46 17.01 6.27 18.10
C ARG A 46 16.01 5.59 17.16
N PHE A 47 15.95 6.03 15.90
CA PHE A 47 15.14 5.37 14.88
C PHE A 47 15.67 3.95 14.65
N SER A 48 14.85 2.96 15.01
CA SER A 48 15.25 1.54 15.07
C SER A 48 15.66 0.94 13.73
N SER A 49 15.39 1.62 12.62
CA SER A 49 15.67 1.17 11.26
C SER A 49 16.65 2.13 10.56
N TRP A 50 17.45 2.85 11.33
CA TRP A 50 18.46 3.79 10.85
C TRP A 50 19.41 3.15 9.84
N ASP A 51 19.88 1.94 10.13
CA ASP A 51 20.85 1.24 9.29
C ASP A 51 20.29 0.76 7.96
N LEU A 52 18.96 0.69 7.83
CA LEU A 52 18.28 0.33 6.58
C LEU A 52 18.20 1.52 5.60
N ILE A 53 18.43 2.74 6.06
CA ILE A 53 18.65 3.88 5.16
C ILE A 53 20.07 3.76 4.63
N ARG A 54 20.23 3.54 3.33
CA ARG A 54 21.54 3.39 2.71
C ARG A 54 22.35 4.68 2.83
N THR A 55 23.65 4.53 3.05
CA THR A 55 24.60 5.62 2.98
C THR A 55 24.84 5.99 1.52
N ASP A 56 24.78 7.27 1.21
CA ASP A 56 25.23 7.81 -0.07
C ASP A 56 26.75 7.66 -0.16
N ALA A 57 27.24 6.99 -1.20
CA ALA A 57 28.65 6.65 -1.32
C ALA A 57 29.56 7.87 -1.53
N ALA A 58 29.06 8.92 -2.19
CA ALA A 58 29.84 10.14 -2.44
C ALA A 58 29.87 11.03 -1.19
N ALA A 59 28.74 11.19 -0.51
CA ALA A 59 28.62 12.07 0.64
C ALA A 59 29.08 11.42 1.96
N GLY A 60 29.15 10.09 2.04
CA GLY A 60 29.41 9.35 3.29
C GLY A 60 28.31 9.53 4.34
N ARG A 61 27.13 10.02 3.93
CA ARG A 61 26.00 10.36 4.81
C ARG A 61 24.74 9.62 4.38
N ARG A 62 23.80 9.47 5.30
CA ARG A 62 22.45 8.96 4.98
C ARG A 62 21.59 10.12 4.56
N LEU A 63 21.16 10.11 3.31
CA LEU A 63 20.40 11.20 2.70
C LEU A 63 18.99 10.71 2.33
N VAL A 64 18.00 11.57 2.45
CA VAL A 64 16.60 11.25 2.11
C VAL A 64 15.96 12.36 1.29
N CYS A 65 15.27 12.00 0.22
CA CYS A 65 14.49 12.96 -0.56
C CYS A 65 13.20 13.34 0.18
N ALA A 66 12.61 14.49 -0.14
CA ALA A 66 11.42 15.01 0.55
C ALA A 66 10.27 13.99 0.67
N PRO A 67 9.88 13.21 -0.36
CA PRO A 67 8.83 12.21 -0.22
C PRO A 67 9.17 11.06 0.75
N CYS A 68 10.42 10.61 0.77
CA CYS A 68 10.87 9.57 1.70
C CYS A 68 10.97 10.11 3.12
N ALA A 69 11.46 11.35 3.27
CA ALA A 69 11.50 12.03 4.55
C ALA A 69 10.09 12.16 5.15
N TRP A 70 9.11 12.62 4.35
CA TRP A 70 7.70 12.69 4.75
C TRP A 70 7.18 11.32 5.23
N ALA A 71 7.44 10.26 4.48
CA ALA A 71 7.01 8.91 4.84
C ALA A 71 7.68 8.37 6.11
N LEU A 72 8.91 8.80 6.43
CA LEU A 72 9.60 8.45 7.67
C LEU A 72 9.00 9.17 8.88
N VAL A 73 8.68 10.46 8.74
CA VAL A 73 8.23 11.29 9.87
C VAL A 73 6.72 11.27 10.08
N SER A 74 5.94 10.91 9.06
CA SER A 74 4.47 10.89 9.08
C SER A 74 3.90 9.48 8.85
N PRO A 75 4.24 8.46 9.66
CA PRO A 75 3.71 7.11 9.47
C PRO A 75 2.18 7.07 9.55
N GLY A 76 1.54 8.01 10.26
CA GLY A 76 0.09 8.18 10.28
C GLY A 76 -0.50 8.65 8.94
N ASP A 77 0.13 9.61 8.26
CA ASP A 77 -0.31 10.05 6.93
C ASP A 77 -0.01 8.99 5.86
N LEU A 78 1.09 8.25 6.00
CA LEU A 78 1.41 7.11 5.16
C LEU A 78 0.41 5.94 5.30
N ARG A 79 -0.43 5.88 6.35
CA ARG A 79 -1.56 4.93 6.42
C ARG A 79 -2.77 5.40 5.62
N ARG A 80 -2.94 6.72 5.51
CA ARG A 80 -4.01 7.36 4.73
C ARG A 80 -3.67 7.44 3.25
N ARG A 81 -2.39 7.54 2.91
CA ARG A 81 -1.83 7.44 1.56
C ARG A 81 -1.02 6.14 1.45
N ARG A 82 -0.32 5.93 0.35
CA ARG A 82 0.67 4.85 0.13
C ARG A 82 1.82 5.45 -0.63
N LEU A 83 3.01 4.87 -0.51
CA LEU A 83 4.13 5.29 -1.34
C LEU A 83 4.33 4.29 -2.46
N HIS A 84 4.22 4.76 -3.69
CA HIS A 84 4.69 4.03 -4.86
C HIS A 84 6.09 4.52 -5.21
N LEU A 85 7.02 3.59 -5.21
CA LEU A 85 8.41 3.81 -5.56
C LEU A 85 8.67 3.15 -6.90
N THR A 86 9.43 3.83 -7.76
CA THR A 86 9.94 3.29 -9.01
C THR A 86 11.45 3.45 -9.08
N ALA A 87 12.13 2.41 -9.56
CA ALA A 87 13.55 2.50 -9.89
C ALA A 87 13.74 3.58 -10.97
N GLY A 88 14.82 4.33 -10.89
CA GLY A 88 15.00 5.56 -11.69
C GLY A 88 14.35 6.80 -11.07
N GLY A 89 13.72 6.67 -9.89
CA GLY A 89 13.50 7.80 -8.99
C GLY A 89 12.09 8.37 -8.95
N GLY A 90 11.09 7.74 -9.58
CA GLY A 90 9.70 8.15 -9.38
C GLY A 90 9.23 7.78 -7.98
N VAL A 91 8.72 8.76 -7.23
CA VAL A 91 8.09 8.57 -5.93
C VAL A 91 6.72 9.25 -5.96
N GLY A 92 5.66 8.46 -5.81
CA GLY A 92 4.28 8.93 -5.84
C GLY A 92 3.55 8.62 -4.53
N GLN A 93 2.76 9.57 -4.05
CA GLN A 93 1.79 9.33 -2.98
C GLN A 93 0.47 8.87 -3.59
N TRP A 94 -0.01 7.70 -3.23
CA TRP A 94 -1.19 7.06 -3.83
C TRP A 94 -2.33 6.87 -2.84
N GLU A 95 -3.55 6.95 -3.36
CA GLU A 95 -4.74 6.51 -2.66
C GLU A 95 -4.91 4.98 -2.70
N TRP A 96 -5.79 4.45 -1.85
CA TRP A 96 -6.06 3.01 -1.82
C TRP A 96 -6.67 2.52 -3.12
N SER A 97 -7.46 3.35 -3.81
CA SER A 97 -8.02 3.02 -5.12
C SER A 97 -6.93 2.78 -6.16
N GLN A 98 -5.96 3.69 -6.26
CA GLN A 98 -4.80 3.57 -7.15
C GLN A 98 -3.95 2.34 -6.80
N THR A 99 -3.65 2.18 -5.51
CA THR A 99 -2.88 1.04 -4.99
C THR A 99 -3.59 -0.29 -5.31
N ALA A 100 -4.88 -0.39 -5.00
CA ALA A 100 -5.67 -1.60 -5.23
C ALA A 100 -5.81 -1.91 -6.73
N ASN A 101 -6.01 -0.91 -7.59
CA ASN A 101 -5.99 -1.08 -9.03
C ASN A 101 -4.67 -1.65 -9.52
N ARG A 102 -3.53 -1.08 -9.08
CA ARG A 102 -2.20 -1.59 -9.45
C ARG A 102 -1.98 -3.02 -8.99
N LEU A 103 -2.36 -3.35 -7.75
CA LEU A 103 -2.18 -4.69 -7.17
C LEU A 103 -3.03 -5.76 -7.89
N ARG A 104 -4.22 -5.38 -8.39
CA ARG A 104 -5.08 -6.26 -9.21
C ARG A 104 -4.60 -6.40 -10.65
N ALA A 105 -3.97 -5.37 -11.21
CA ALA A 105 -3.51 -5.37 -12.60
C ALA A 105 -2.50 -6.50 -12.90
N GLY A 106 -1.67 -6.88 -11.91
CA GLY A 106 -0.72 -7.96 -12.09
C GLY A 106 0.43 -7.90 -11.09
N PRO A 107 1.45 -8.75 -11.29
CA PRO A 107 2.69 -8.70 -10.51
C PRO A 107 3.31 -7.30 -10.49
N LEU A 108 4.02 -6.98 -9.41
CA LEU A 108 4.86 -5.78 -9.40
C LEU A 108 6.12 -6.03 -10.22
N ARG A 109 6.55 -5.02 -10.98
CA ARG A 109 7.81 -5.08 -11.72
C ARG A 109 8.98 -5.10 -10.73
N SER A 110 10.11 -5.65 -11.12
CA SER A 110 11.37 -5.57 -10.36
C SER A 110 11.88 -4.14 -10.17
N SER A 111 11.24 -3.16 -10.80
CA SER A 111 11.52 -1.73 -10.67
C SER A 111 10.45 -0.99 -9.85
N GLU A 112 9.50 -1.67 -9.21
CA GLU A 112 8.41 -1.04 -8.46
C GLU A 112 8.37 -1.52 -7.02
N CYS A 113 8.10 -0.65 -6.06
CA CYS A 113 7.81 -1.03 -4.68
C CYS A 113 6.59 -0.26 -4.18
N LEU A 114 5.68 -0.95 -3.48
CA LEU A 114 4.52 -0.33 -2.85
C LEU A 114 4.64 -0.41 -1.34
N VAL A 115 4.74 0.74 -0.68
CA VAL A 115 4.78 0.87 0.77
C VAL A 115 3.36 1.14 1.27
N VAL A 116 2.75 0.14 1.89
CA VAL A 116 1.33 0.09 2.25
C VAL A 116 1.14 -0.30 3.72
N PRO A 117 1.42 0.59 4.68
CA PRO A 117 1.13 0.29 6.07
C PRO A 117 -0.38 0.07 6.24
N VAL A 118 -0.74 -1.00 6.94
CA VAL A 118 -2.12 -1.43 7.19
C VAL A 118 -2.50 -1.33 8.67
N GLY A 119 -1.50 -1.27 9.55
CA GLY A 119 -1.62 -1.12 10.99
C GLY A 119 -0.38 -0.41 11.58
N GLY A 120 -0.05 -0.72 12.84
CA GLY A 120 1.20 -0.33 13.47
C GLY A 120 1.36 1.14 13.85
N ARG A 121 2.49 1.47 14.48
CA ARG A 121 2.96 2.86 14.75
C ARG A 121 4.30 3.17 14.08
N LYS A 122 5.03 2.14 13.64
CA LYS A 122 6.40 2.25 13.10
C LYS A 122 6.38 2.63 11.62
N SER A 123 7.46 3.24 11.14
CA SER A 123 7.65 3.45 9.70
C SER A 123 8.09 2.14 9.05
N VAL A 124 7.43 1.79 7.94
CA VAL A 124 7.74 0.59 7.15
C VAL A 124 8.55 0.92 5.89
N LEU A 125 8.78 2.20 5.60
CA LEU A 125 9.57 2.65 4.44
C LEU A 125 10.99 2.05 4.40
N PRO A 126 11.73 1.92 5.51
CA PRO A 126 13.09 1.39 5.45
C PRO A 126 13.18 -0.06 4.95
N PHE A 127 12.07 -0.80 4.97
CA PHE A 127 11.96 -2.15 4.44
C PHE A 127 11.52 -2.17 2.96
N ALA A 128 11.57 -1.02 2.27
CA ALA A 128 11.22 -0.92 0.86
C ALA A 128 12.11 -1.84 0.00
N ALA A 129 11.49 -2.82 -0.65
CA ALA A 129 12.17 -3.78 -1.51
C ALA A 129 11.52 -3.84 -2.90
N TRP A 130 12.34 -3.92 -3.94
CA TRP A 130 11.84 -3.90 -5.31
C TRP A 130 11.05 -5.14 -5.71
N GLY A 131 9.96 -4.93 -6.45
CA GLY A 131 8.90 -5.88 -6.78
C GLY A 131 8.13 -6.41 -5.57
N CYS A 132 8.21 -5.73 -4.42
CA CYS A 132 7.50 -6.11 -3.21
C CYS A 132 6.41 -5.08 -2.84
N VAL A 133 5.44 -5.60 -2.10
CA VAL A 133 4.53 -4.83 -1.27
C VAL A 133 5.06 -4.89 0.16
N VAL A 134 5.26 -3.73 0.78
CA VAL A 134 5.86 -3.61 2.10
C VAL A 134 4.81 -3.07 3.06
N SER A 135 4.61 -3.75 4.18
CA SER A 135 3.61 -3.40 5.18
C SER A 135 4.14 -3.67 6.59
N ASP A 136 3.29 -3.48 7.60
CA ASP A 136 3.62 -3.84 8.99
C ASP A 136 3.89 -5.34 9.17
N ALA A 137 3.45 -6.19 8.23
CA ALA A 137 3.73 -7.62 8.19
C ALA A 137 5.07 -7.98 7.52
N GLY A 138 5.86 -6.97 7.13
CA GLY A 138 7.16 -7.14 6.47
C GLY A 138 7.10 -6.90 4.96
N GLU A 139 7.77 -7.75 4.20
CA GLU A 139 7.91 -7.65 2.74
C GLU A 139 7.24 -8.85 2.04
N LEU A 140 6.31 -8.57 1.13
CA LEU A 140 5.64 -9.58 0.31
C LEU A 140 6.02 -9.36 -1.15
N ARG A 141 6.73 -10.32 -1.74
CA ARG A 141 6.90 -10.35 -3.19
C ARG A 141 5.53 -10.42 -3.86
N TRP A 142 5.20 -9.41 -4.67
CA TRP A 142 3.89 -9.35 -5.30
C TRP A 142 3.92 -10.01 -6.67
N GLY A 143 3.72 -11.33 -6.66
CA GLY A 143 3.74 -12.18 -7.85
C GLY A 143 2.35 -12.49 -8.43
N PRO A 144 2.30 -13.44 -9.38
CA PRO A 144 1.05 -13.84 -10.03
C PRO A 144 -0.03 -14.35 -9.06
N ALA A 145 0.38 -15.08 -8.00
CA ALA A 145 -0.55 -15.64 -7.02
C ALA A 145 -1.25 -14.55 -6.20
N GLN A 146 -0.51 -13.56 -5.72
CA GLN A 146 -1.01 -12.41 -4.97
C GLN A 146 -1.97 -11.58 -5.83
N ALA A 147 -1.55 -11.27 -7.07
CA ALA A 147 -2.38 -10.52 -8.00
C ALA A 147 -3.68 -11.27 -8.36
N ARG A 148 -3.61 -12.59 -8.57
CA ARG A 148 -4.78 -13.44 -8.82
C ARG A 148 -5.74 -13.42 -7.63
N ALA A 149 -5.23 -13.51 -6.40
CA ALA A 149 -6.06 -13.44 -5.20
C ALA A 149 -6.68 -12.05 -5.02
N ALA A 150 -5.94 -10.96 -5.27
CA ALA A 150 -6.49 -9.61 -5.22
C ALA A 150 -7.62 -9.40 -6.25
N ARG A 151 -7.49 -9.96 -7.46
CA ARG A 151 -8.57 -9.98 -8.46
C ARG A 151 -9.76 -10.81 -7.99
N ALA A 152 -9.53 -11.99 -7.43
CA ALA A 152 -10.59 -12.84 -6.89
C ALA A 152 -11.39 -12.13 -5.79
N GLY A 153 -10.71 -11.50 -4.82
CA GLY A 153 -11.37 -10.70 -3.79
C GLY A 153 -12.10 -9.48 -4.34
N GLY A 154 -11.54 -8.81 -5.35
CA GLY A 154 -12.19 -7.71 -6.06
C GLY A 154 -13.47 -8.15 -6.77
N PHE A 155 -13.45 -9.30 -7.45
CA PHE A 155 -14.62 -9.91 -8.08
C PHE A 155 -15.69 -10.27 -7.05
N ILE A 156 -15.31 -10.88 -5.91
CA ILE A 156 -16.26 -11.20 -4.84
C ILE A 156 -16.95 -9.92 -4.31
N ARG A 157 -16.22 -8.79 -4.18
CA ARG A 157 -16.84 -7.49 -3.84
C ARG A 157 -17.78 -6.95 -4.92
N GLN A 158 -17.47 -7.15 -6.19
CA GLN A 158 -18.35 -6.75 -7.30
C GLN A 158 -19.69 -7.48 -7.26
N MET A 159 -19.70 -8.72 -6.75
CA MET A 159 -20.94 -9.48 -6.53
C MET A 159 -21.72 -9.03 -5.28
N GLY A 160 -21.27 -7.98 -4.58
CA GLY A 160 -21.97 -7.41 -3.42
C GLY A 160 -21.42 -7.82 -2.06
N ALA A 161 -20.34 -8.62 -2.00
CA ALA A 161 -19.73 -8.99 -0.73
C ALA A 161 -19.08 -7.79 -0.03
N GLY A 162 -19.37 -7.62 1.26
CA GLY A 162 -18.75 -6.63 2.11
C GLY A 162 -17.37 -7.04 2.62
N GLU A 163 -16.75 -6.18 3.42
CA GLU A 163 -15.48 -6.52 4.07
C GLU A 163 -15.64 -7.67 5.08
N ARG A 164 -16.76 -7.71 5.81
CA ARG A 164 -17.09 -8.78 6.76
C ARG A 164 -17.16 -10.15 6.08
N ASP A 165 -17.74 -10.19 4.89
CA ASP A 165 -17.81 -11.40 4.08
C ASP A 165 -16.42 -11.87 3.64
N LEU A 166 -15.57 -10.93 3.20
CA LEU A 166 -14.23 -11.29 2.73
C LEU A 166 -13.32 -11.86 3.83
N VAL A 167 -13.54 -11.50 5.10
CA VAL A 167 -12.77 -12.04 6.23
C VAL A 167 -13.37 -13.30 6.83
N ALA A 168 -14.58 -13.67 6.41
CA ALA A 168 -15.25 -14.86 6.92
C ALA A 168 -14.52 -16.15 6.52
N ARG A 169 -14.77 -17.22 7.27
CA ARG A 169 -14.23 -18.56 6.97
C ARG A 169 -14.84 -19.13 5.70
N ASP A 170 -16.14 -18.95 5.54
CA ASP A 170 -16.94 -19.54 4.48
C ASP A 170 -17.32 -18.51 3.42
N ALA A 171 -17.64 -18.98 2.21
CA ALA A 171 -18.03 -18.13 1.11
C ALA A 171 -19.31 -17.33 1.45
N PRO A 172 -19.50 -16.12 0.90
CA PRO A 172 -20.59 -15.23 1.30
C PRO A 172 -21.96 -15.81 0.96
N GLY A 173 -22.63 -16.42 1.93
CA GLY A 173 -23.88 -17.16 1.75
C GLY A 173 -25.01 -16.27 1.21
N ALA A 174 -25.18 -15.07 1.78
CA ALA A 174 -26.20 -14.12 1.37
C ALA A 174 -26.00 -13.62 -0.08
N VAL A 175 -24.75 -13.40 -0.49
CA VAL A 175 -24.42 -13.08 -1.89
C VAL A 175 -24.77 -14.27 -2.77
N LEU A 176 -24.31 -15.47 -2.42
CA LEU A 176 -24.53 -16.67 -3.22
C LEU A 176 -26.01 -17.01 -3.42
N SER A 177 -26.86 -16.78 -2.43
CA SER A 177 -28.30 -17.05 -2.55
C SER A 177 -28.99 -16.21 -3.61
N GLY A 178 -28.51 -14.97 -3.85
CA GLY A 178 -29.09 -14.05 -4.82
C GLY A 178 -28.63 -14.26 -6.27
N LEU A 179 -27.64 -15.13 -6.51
CA LEU A 179 -26.99 -15.30 -7.81
C LEU A 179 -27.51 -16.50 -8.61
N GLY A 180 -27.32 -16.48 -9.92
CA GLY A 180 -27.56 -17.64 -10.79
C GLY A 180 -26.53 -18.77 -10.59
N ALA A 181 -26.78 -19.96 -11.14
CA ALA A 181 -25.92 -21.13 -10.95
C ALA A 181 -24.47 -20.91 -11.44
N GLU A 182 -24.31 -20.26 -12.59
CA GLU A 182 -23.00 -19.94 -13.16
C GLU A 182 -22.21 -18.97 -12.27
N GLU A 183 -22.85 -17.87 -11.86
CA GLU A 183 -22.26 -16.85 -11.00
C GLU A 183 -21.88 -17.41 -9.63
N ARG A 184 -22.73 -18.26 -9.03
CA ARG A 184 -22.41 -19.00 -7.80
C ARG A 184 -21.14 -19.84 -7.97
N SER A 185 -21.02 -20.56 -9.09
CA SER A 185 -19.82 -21.36 -9.38
C SER A 185 -18.57 -20.49 -9.49
N ARG A 186 -18.66 -19.35 -10.18
CA ARG A 186 -17.57 -18.37 -10.32
C ARG A 186 -17.17 -17.77 -8.97
N VAL A 187 -18.12 -17.38 -8.12
CA VAL A 187 -17.84 -16.86 -6.77
C VAL A 187 -17.17 -17.93 -5.90
N ARG A 188 -17.65 -19.18 -5.92
CA ARG A 188 -17.01 -20.29 -5.19
C ARG A 188 -15.59 -20.57 -5.69
N ALA A 189 -15.34 -20.49 -6.99
CA ALA A 189 -14.00 -20.62 -7.55
C ALA A 189 -13.08 -19.47 -7.11
N ALA A 190 -13.55 -18.22 -7.15
CA ALA A 190 -12.82 -17.06 -6.65
C ALA A 190 -12.53 -17.18 -5.15
N TRP A 191 -13.50 -17.65 -4.36
CA TRP A 191 -13.36 -17.84 -2.92
C TRP A 191 -12.23 -18.82 -2.56
N ARG A 192 -12.10 -19.92 -3.31
CA ARG A 192 -11.01 -20.89 -3.12
C ARG A 192 -9.62 -20.27 -3.29
N VAL A 193 -9.48 -19.29 -4.18
CA VAL A 193 -8.22 -18.56 -4.40
C VAL A 193 -8.00 -17.49 -3.32
N TRP A 194 -9.07 -16.86 -2.86
CA TRP A 194 -9.04 -15.78 -1.86
C TRP A 194 -8.78 -16.28 -0.43
N ARG A 195 -9.52 -17.29 0.02
CA ARG A 195 -9.58 -17.75 1.42
C ARG A 195 -8.21 -17.99 2.07
N PRO A 196 -7.22 -18.63 1.40
CA PRO A 196 -5.91 -18.89 2.03
C PRO A 196 -5.22 -17.63 2.54
N TRP A 197 -5.46 -16.47 1.91
CA TRP A 197 -4.84 -15.20 2.30
C TRP A 197 -5.39 -14.61 3.58
N MET A 198 -6.64 -14.92 3.94
CA MET A 198 -7.27 -14.40 5.16
C MET A 198 -6.72 -15.05 6.43
N ALA A 199 -6.17 -16.26 6.31
CA ALA A 199 -5.46 -16.93 7.40
C ALA A 199 -3.98 -16.49 7.52
N SER A 200 -3.49 -15.65 6.61
CA SER A 200 -2.11 -15.19 6.60
C SER A 200 -1.95 -13.83 7.30
N GLN A 201 -0.72 -13.51 7.72
CA GLN A 201 -0.37 -12.18 8.22
C GLN A 201 -0.65 -11.03 7.23
N TRP A 202 -0.88 -11.35 5.95
CA TRP A 202 -1.13 -10.40 4.87
C TRP A 202 -2.61 -10.08 4.67
N ALA A 203 -3.52 -10.63 5.47
CA ALA A 203 -4.96 -10.42 5.34
C ALA A 203 -5.34 -8.94 5.23
N GLY A 204 -4.75 -8.09 6.08
CA GLY A 204 -5.01 -6.64 6.08
C GLY A 204 -4.63 -5.93 4.78
N VAL A 205 -3.54 -6.35 4.12
CA VAL A 205 -3.11 -5.84 2.81
C VAL A 205 -4.06 -6.34 1.73
N MET A 206 -4.35 -7.64 1.75
CA MET A 206 -5.19 -8.29 0.75
C MET A 206 -6.61 -7.71 0.73
N ILE A 207 -7.24 -7.52 1.89
CA ILE A 207 -8.57 -6.88 1.99
C ILE A 207 -8.55 -5.50 1.33
N ARG A 208 -7.52 -4.70 1.60
CA ARG A 208 -7.42 -3.34 1.04
C ARG A 208 -7.11 -3.35 -0.46
N ALA A 209 -6.40 -4.36 -0.96
CA ALA A 209 -6.17 -4.57 -2.40
C ALA A 209 -7.46 -4.86 -3.19
N THR A 210 -8.59 -5.10 -2.53
CA THR A 210 -9.91 -5.25 -3.17
C THR A 210 -10.73 -3.96 -3.20
N ARG A 211 -10.25 -2.86 -2.59
CA ARG A 211 -10.95 -1.57 -2.56
C ARG A 211 -11.14 -0.98 -3.95
N GLY A 212 -12.24 -0.26 -4.14
CA GLY A 212 -12.64 0.33 -5.42
C GLY A 212 -13.23 -0.66 -6.44
N ALA A 213 -13.25 -1.97 -6.16
CA ALA A 213 -13.80 -2.95 -7.10
C ALA A 213 -15.34 -2.89 -7.19
N ALA A 214 -16.03 -2.59 -6.09
CA ALA A 214 -17.50 -2.49 -6.04
C ALA A 214 -18.07 -1.26 -6.77
N GLY A 215 -17.26 -0.26 -7.12
CA GLY A 215 -17.70 0.99 -7.74
C GLY A 215 -17.85 0.97 -9.26
N ALA A 216 -17.56 -0.16 -9.93
CA ALA A 216 -17.61 -0.27 -11.39
C ALA A 216 -18.90 -0.92 -11.93
N VAL A 217 -19.78 -1.43 -11.06
CA VAL A 217 -21.05 -2.08 -11.42
C VAL A 217 -22.22 -1.29 -10.81
N ALA A 218 -22.19 0.02 -10.97
CA ALA A 218 -23.38 0.85 -10.86
C ALA A 218 -23.71 1.36 -12.27
N VAL A 219 -23.96 0.43 -13.20
CA VAL A 219 -24.59 0.71 -14.49
C VAL A 219 -25.96 0.04 -14.44
N GLU A 220 -26.99 0.90 -14.40
CA GLU A 220 -28.37 0.67 -14.80
C GLU A 220 -29.00 -0.67 -14.35
N VAL A 221 -29.55 -0.69 -13.14
CA VAL A 221 -30.81 -1.43 -12.93
C VAL A 221 -31.93 -0.46 -13.27
N ASP A 222 -32.35 -0.58 -14.52
CA ASP A 222 -33.52 0.04 -15.13
C ASP A 222 -34.71 0.03 -14.15
N ARG A 223 -35.14 1.22 -13.71
CA ARG A 223 -36.45 1.44 -13.09
C ARG A 223 -37.46 1.69 -14.21
N ALA A 224 -37.66 0.71 -15.07
CA ALA A 224 -38.81 0.65 -15.95
C ALA A 224 -39.81 -0.37 -15.38
N GLY A 225 -40.98 0.11 -14.96
CA GLY A 225 -42.13 -0.77 -14.68
C GLY A 225 -42.86 -0.53 -13.36
N LYS A 226 -43.45 0.66 -13.18
CA LYS A 226 -44.75 0.78 -12.52
C LYS A 226 -45.64 1.64 -13.42
N ARG A 227 -46.49 0.97 -14.19
CA ARG A 227 -47.81 1.49 -14.56
C ARG A 227 -48.77 1.11 -13.44
#